data_AF-A0A4V2AWQ7-F1
#
_entry.id   AF-A0A4V2AWQ7-F1
#
_cell.length_a   1.000
_cell.length_b   1.000
_cell.length_c   1.000
_cell.angle_alpha   90.00
_cell.angle_beta   90.00
_cell.angle_gamma   90.00
#
_symmetry.space_group_name_H-M   'P 1'
#
loop_
_entity.id
_entity.type
_entity.pdbx_description
1 polymer ?
#
loop_
_entity_poly.entity_id
_entity_poly.type
_entity_poly.pdbx_seq_one_letter_code
_entity_poly.pdbx_strand_id
1 'polypeptide(L)'
;MIRIIILSLAVAAASCSKAPERLNSAKSQQTGKDANGKTPVNPNNGGSGGTTVDPLEADPSAKELKLIEVLQEPADFTFGHIKFSSGKTEAALKIERYAHISPKSSPTESAKQALINLCSDVDVKSASNGDIDLSWRAYTTVETENELFTLTAKGVVLRCIVSIDDQQIALEVLPSDEKLIFGSKVIAQTTAAALMPLKIVASEVYPKTELLEIVKKAIFVEGASVLKDAAFKAVAPATLVECNSFKNDTTVDLIEPGLKILQEFSFIKENSKLGLVAGKAIAGRTQPSCAKVLLKPELNSVKLEMTCADYQSIVQDGLEAGCEWQANISNVLDPGQSIAASFSMAKINYKTVTAASNAEKIRLTPKYPDNQIRSKKILMVNSTPTFVEAASTALDMWIGSSPELYYADFHNYMKTINYSTSGDCAGDLAGGGGYAYLNSTAFTWCGGGDLLDANLKNDKISPFTNLFQIVILSHETRHARGWEHDHDDKSYAPCEGSAKSQVVLHDIATKCTLPFCKPMKKNAIDLYISDMKYNLPGDSRRNQGQCAVWNKALGLTDSSFN
;
A
#
# COMPACT_ATOMS: atom_id res chain seq x y z
N MET A 1 35.01 -37.93 -31.39
CA MET A 1 35.39 -36.68 -30.71
C MET A 1 34.63 -36.60 -29.39
N ILE A 2 35.37 -36.60 -28.26
CA ILE A 2 35.15 -35.74 -27.07
C ILE A 2 33.70 -35.80 -26.51
N ARG A 3 33.31 -36.67 -25.55
CA ARG A 3 33.65 -36.73 -24.10
C ARG A 3 33.86 -35.36 -23.45
N ILE A 4 33.12 -35.11 -22.36
CA ILE A 4 33.20 -34.01 -21.37
C ILE A 4 32.16 -32.90 -21.62
N ILE A 5 31.02 -32.99 -20.91
CA ILE A 5 30.41 -31.97 -20.01
C ILE A 5 29.13 -32.66 -19.45
N ILE A 6 29.33 -33.74 -18.68
CA ILE A 6 28.34 -34.27 -17.73
C ILE A 6 29.11 -34.40 -16.41
N LEU A 7 29.63 -33.27 -15.92
CA LEU A 7 30.35 -33.19 -14.64
C LEU A 7 30.42 -31.73 -14.17
N SER A 8 29.28 -31.01 -14.13
CA SER A 8 29.24 -29.64 -13.57
C SER A 8 27.91 -29.24 -12.92
N LEU A 9 26.88 -30.09 -12.95
CA LEU A 9 25.56 -29.81 -12.35
C LEU A 9 25.26 -30.63 -11.08
N ALA A 10 26.21 -31.42 -10.60
CA ALA A 10 26.04 -32.26 -9.40
C ALA A 10 26.83 -31.78 -8.16
N VAL A 11 27.45 -30.58 -8.19
CA VAL A 11 28.25 -30.04 -7.06
C VAL A 11 27.60 -28.80 -6.41
N ALA A 12 26.45 -28.33 -6.88
CA ALA A 12 25.72 -27.21 -6.24
C ALA A 12 24.52 -27.65 -5.38
N ALA A 13 24.27 -28.95 -5.22
CA ALA A 13 23.10 -29.48 -4.50
C ALA A 13 23.42 -30.19 -3.17
N ALA A 14 24.68 -30.17 -2.69
CA ALA A 14 25.10 -30.89 -1.48
C ALA A 14 25.82 -30.01 -0.43
N SER A 15 25.54 -28.71 -0.39
CA SER A 15 26.08 -27.83 0.66
C SER A 15 25.10 -26.70 0.99
N CYS A 16 23.97 -27.06 1.62
CA CYS A 16 23.19 -26.20 2.53
C CYS A 16 22.06 -27.02 3.19
N SER A 17 22.40 -28.17 3.76
CA SER A 17 21.53 -28.93 4.67
C SER A 17 22.20 -29.04 6.04
N LYS A 18 22.37 -27.90 6.70
CA LYS A 18 22.55 -27.81 8.16
C LYS A 18 21.78 -26.59 8.65
N ALA A 19 20.65 -26.85 9.29
CA ALA A 19 19.98 -25.87 10.12
C ALA A 19 20.95 -25.43 11.24
N PRO A 20 21.08 -24.13 11.55
CA PRO A 20 21.69 -23.74 12.80
C PRO A 20 20.84 -24.29 13.94
N GLU A 21 21.45 -25.11 14.79
CA GLU A 21 20.88 -25.62 16.02
C GLU A 21 20.37 -24.44 16.88
N ARG A 22 19.13 -24.57 17.35
CA ARG A 22 18.63 -23.79 18.48
C ARG A 22 19.51 -24.09 19.69
N LEU A 23 20.35 -23.14 20.09
CA LEU A 23 20.96 -23.16 21.41
C LEU A 23 19.86 -22.92 22.45
N ASN A 24 19.43 -24.03 23.05
CA ASN A 24 18.64 -24.07 24.27
C ASN A 24 19.48 -23.49 25.42
N SER A 25 19.13 -22.30 25.90
CA SER A 25 19.58 -21.82 27.20
C SER A 25 18.75 -22.48 28.30
N ALA A 26 19.21 -23.66 28.76
CA ALA A 26 18.73 -24.27 29.99
C ALA A 26 19.75 -24.05 31.12
N LYS A 27 19.26 -23.39 32.19
CA LYS A 27 19.60 -23.56 33.61
C LYS A 27 21.08 -23.62 34.02
N SER A 28 21.49 -22.57 34.74
CA SER A 28 22.39 -22.60 35.90
C SER A 28 22.34 -21.22 36.56
N GLN A 29 22.22 -20.99 37.86
CA GLN A 29 21.97 -21.80 39.05
C GLN A 29 21.51 -20.79 40.10
N GLN A 30 20.46 -21.14 40.84
CA GLN A 30 20.00 -20.40 42.01
C GLN A 30 20.61 -21.10 43.24
N THR A 31 21.50 -20.40 43.93
CA THR A 31 21.93 -20.65 45.33
C THR A 31 22.11 -19.25 45.91
N GLY A 32 21.14 -18.73 46.68
CA GLY A 32 21.17 -18.72 48.16
C GLY A 32 22.23 -17.74 48.68
N LYS A 33 22.04 -16.88 49.68
CA LYS A 33 20.97 -16.45 50.59
C LYS A 33 21.62 -15.29 51.40
N ASP A 34 20.81 -14.50 52.10
CA ASP A 34 21.16 -13.55 53.20
C ASP A 34 21.62 -12.15 52.75
N ALA A 35 20.84 -11.07 52.90
CA ALA A 35 20.28 -10.40 54.09
C ALA A 35 21.26 -9.45 54.79
N ASN A 36 21.22 -8.15 54.48
CA ASN A 36 20.76 -7.07 55.38
C ASN A 36 21.16 -5.65 54.89
N GLY A 37 20.15 -4.77 54.83
CA GLY A 37 20.17 -3.43 55.41
C GLY A 37 21.06 -2.33 54.80
N LYS A 38 20.46 -1.40 54.04
CA LYS A 38 20.01 -0.07 54.55
C LYS A 38 19.59 0.85 53.40
N THR A 39 18.50 1.56 53.65
CA THR A 39 17.88 2.66 52.89
C THR A 39 18.70 3.97 53.00
N PRO A 40 18.28 5.09 52.37
CA PRO A 40 18.76 5.62 51.09
C PRO A 40 19.53 6.96 51.23
N VAL A 41 20.33 7.35 50.22
CA VAL A 41 20.74 8.75 50.03
C VAL A 41 20.76 9.09 48.54
N ASN A 42 19.89 10.02 48.15
CA ASN A 42 20.02 10.93 47.01
C ASN A 42 20.29 12.34 47.62
N PRO A 43 20.86 13.37 46.96
CA PRO A 43 21.05 13.55 45.52
C PRO A 43 22.37 14.25 45.08
N ASN A 44 22.49 14.45 43.76
CA ASN A 44 23.37 15.41 43.06
C ASN A 44 24.87 15.10 42.98
N ASN A 45 25.28 14.55 41.83
CA ASN A 45 26.22 15.28 40.98
C ASN A 45 26.11 14.78 39.53
N GLY A 46 25.95 15.73 38.61
CA GLY A 46 25.88 15.48 37.18
C GLY A 46 27.17 14.85 36.67
N GLY A 47 27.05 13.70 36.02
CA GLY A 47 28.11 13.08 35.24
C GLY A 47 27.69 13.08 33.79
N SER A 48 28.09 14.12 33.06
CA SER A 48 28.20 14.05 31.60
C SER A 48 29.24 12.98 31.29
N GLY A 49 28.79 11.84 30.77
CA GLY A 49 29.66 10.75 30.32
C GLY A 49 30.29 11.08 28.97
N GLY A 50 31.05 12.18 28.91
CA GLY A 50 31.94 12.46 27.80
C GLY A 50 33.08 11.45 27.81
N THR A 51 33.22 10.68 26.74
CA THR A 51 34.40 9.81 26.59
C THR A 51 35.55 10.73 26.18
N THR A 52 36.35 11.18 27.15
CA THR A 52 37.60 11.90 26.88
C THR A 52 38.57 10.94 26.21
N VAL A 53 38.80 11.15 24.91
CA VAL A 53 39.91 10.55 24.18
C VAL A 53 41.19 11.22 24.69
N ASP A 54 42.21 10.43 25.02
CA ASP A 54 43.49 10.96 25.49
C ASP A 54 44.05 12.02 24.51
N PRO A 55 44.60 13.14 25.03
CA PRO A 55 45.14 14.19 24.18
C PRO A 55 46.35 13.65 23.41
N LEU A 56 46.27 13.68 22.07
CA LEU A 56 47.46 13.53 21.22
C LEU A 56 48.48 14.60 21.62
N GLU A 57 49.70 14.16 21.96
CA GLU A 57 50.83 15.06 22.23
C GLU A 57 51.02 16.03 21.06
N ALA A 58 50.81 17.31 21.33
CA ALA A 58 51.05 18.39 20.39
C ALA A 58 52.55 18.70 20.33
N ASP A 59 53.14 18.52 19.13
CA ASP A 59 54.52 18.92 18.83
C ASP A 59 54.65 20.46 18.84
N PRO A 60 55.62 21.07 19.56
CA PRO A 60 55.75 22.52 19.72
C PRO A 60 56.07 23.33 18.45
N SER A 61 56.20 22.72 17.27
CA SER A 61 56.56 23.46 16.05
C SER A 61 55.38 24.06 15.27
N ALA A 62 54.12 23.87 15.71
CA ALA A 62 52.96 24.51 15.11
C ALA A 62 52.79 25.96 15.61
N LYS A 63 53.43 26.92 14.93
CA LYS A 63 53.17 28.35 15.15
C LYS A 63 51.76 28.71 14.65
N GLU A 64 50.76 28.62 15.54
CA GLU A 64 49.63 29.57 15.75
C GLU A 64 48.21 28.99 15.96
N LEU A 65 47.93 27.69 15.76
CA LEU A 65 46.64 27.08 16.15
C LEU A 65 46.82 25.93 17.12
N LYS A 66 46.32 26.08 18.35
CA LYS A 66 46.34 25.01 19.36
C LYS A 66 44.96 24.39 19.49
N LEU A 67 44.87 23.08 19.28
CA LEU A 67 43.64 22.31 19.51
C LEU A 67 43.22 22.43 20.99
N ILE A 68 42.01 22.91 21.22
CA ILE A 68 41.41 23.05 22.56
C ILE A 68 40.52 21.85 22.86
N GLU A 69 39.64 21.51 21.92
CA GLU A 69 38.55 20.58 22.16
C GLU A 69 38.13 19.91 20.84
N VAL A 70 37.85 18.61 20.91
CA VAL A 70 37.14 17.87 19.86
C VAL A 70 35.89 17.31 20.49
N LEU A 71 34.73 17.76 20.02
CA LEU A 71 33.44 17.21 20.43
C LEU A 71 32.79 16.53 19.22
N GLN A 72 32.77 15.21 19.28
CA GLN A 72 31.93 14.37 18.43
C GLN A 72 30.93 13.68 19.33
N GLU A 73 29.70 14.21 19.45
CA GLU A 73 28.67 13.55 20.25
C GLU A 73 28.00 12.43 19.43
N PRO A 74 28.19 11.15 19.79
CA PRO A 74 27.61 10.03 19.04
C PRO A 74 26.08 9.94 19.18
N ALA A 75 25.51 10.66 20.16
CA ALA A 75 24.10 10.54 20.52
C ALA A 75 23.19 11.45 19.68
N ASP A 76 23.67 12.63 19.27
CA ASP A 76 22.81 13.70 18.76
C ASP A 76 23.08 14.17 17.33
N PHE A 77 24.10 13.67 16.62
CA PHE A 77 24.22 13.77 15.14
C PHE A 77 24.02 15.16 14.49
N THR A 78 24.04 16.26 15.24
CA THR A 78 23.74 17.57 14.65
C THR A 78 24.97 18.18 14.01
N PHE A 79 26.13 18.16 14.69
CA PHE A 79 27.39 18.70 14.18
C PHE A 79 28.59 18.01 14.86
N GLY A 80 29.70 17.84 14.14
CA GLY A 80 31.02 17.70 14.77
C GLY A 80 31.67 19.08 14.85
N HIS A 81 32.42 19.37 15.92
CA HIS A 81 33.13 20.64 16.02
C HIS A 81 34.48 20.53 16.71
N ILE A 82 35.37 21.45 16.35
CA ILE A 82 36.73 21.57 16.84
C ILE A 82 37.01 23.01 17.15
N LYS A 83 37.46 23.26 18.38
CA LYS A 83 37.91 24.58 18.79
C LYS A 83 39.42 24.67 18.74
N PHE A 84 39.93 25.71 18.09
CA PHE A 84 41.33 26.08 18.07
C PHE A 84 41.50 27.42 18.79
N SER A 85 42.56 27.55 19.58
CA SER A 85 42.96 28.87 20.07
C SER A 85 43.90 29.51 19.06
N SER A 86 43.55 30.68 18.55
CA SER A 86 44.38 31.42 17.58
C SER A 86 45.38 32.37 18.25
N GLY A 87 45.18 32.69 19.53
CA GLY A 87 45.97 33.71 20.24
C GLY A 87 45.85 35.13 19.67
N LYS A 88 44.99 35.36 18.66
CA LYS A 88 44.77 36.64 17.99
C LYS A 88 43.35 37.13 18.29
N THR A 89 43.22 38.37 18.75
CA THR A 89 41.93 39.03 18.94
C THR A 89 41.50 39.74 17.65
N GLU A 90 40.37 39.30 17.07
CA GLU A 90 39.58 39.93 16.00
C GLU A 90 40.37 40.52 14.80
N ALA A 91 41.04 39.66 14.04
CA ALA A 91 41.34 39.93 12.63
C ALA A 91 40.41 39.11 11.73
N ALA A 92 40.03 39.65 10.57
CA ALA A 92 39.27 38.91 9.57
C ALA A 92 40.13 37.74 9.04
N LEU A 93 39.89 36.54 9.58
CA LEU A 93 40.57 35.31 9.18
C LEU A 93 40.34 35.06 7.68
N LYS A 94 41.41 34.79 6.94
CA LYS A 94 41.30 34.35 5.55
C LYS A 94 41.01 32.84 5.54
N ILE A 95 39.78 32.48 5.18
CA ILE A 95 39.32 31.10 5.14
C ILE A 95 39.16 30.65 3.68
N GLU A 96 39.92 29.63 3.28
CA GLU A 96 39.79 28.96 1.98
C GLU A 96 39.41 27.47 2.21
N ARG A 97 38.55 26.92 1.36
CA ARG A 97 38.07 25.52 1.47
C ARG A 97 38.41 24.75 0.21
N TYR A 98 38.85 23.52 0.40
CA TYR A 98 39.23 22.65 -0.69
C TYR A 98 38.79 21.20 -0.45
N ALA A 99 38.61 20.47 -1.54
CA ALA A 99 38.50 19.02 -1.54
C ALA A 99 39.78 18.40 -2.11
N HIS A 100 40.26 17.33 -1.49
CA HIS A 100 41.44 16.59 -1.92
C HIS A 100 41.08 15.13 -2.21
N ILE A 101 41.52 14.62 -3.36
CA ILE A 101 41.29 13.25 -3.81
C ILE A 101 42.61 12.64 -4.26
N SER A 102 42.99 11.50 -3.68
CA SER A 102 44.19 10.76 -4.06
C SER A 102 43.91 9.26 -4.23
N PRO A 103 44.34 8.63 -5.35
CA PRO A 103 45.00 9.22 -6.51
C PRO A 103 44.02 10.02 -7.41
N LYS A 104 44.50 11.12 -8.02
CA LYS A 104 43.68 12.05 -8.84
C LYS A 104 42.97 11.41 -10.03
N SER A 105 43.49 10.31 -10.56
CA SER A 105 42.97 9.63 -11.74
C SER A 105 41.72 8.78 -11.48
N SER A 106 41.27 8.65 -10.24
CA SER A 106 40.29 7.64 -9.84
C SER A 106 38.79 8.04 -9.82
N PRO A 107 38.37 9.30 -9.60
CA PRO A 107 36.94 9.62 -9.39
C PRO A 107 36.21 10.10 -10.66
N THR A 108 34.91 9.79 -10.75
CA THR A 108 33.97 10.39 -11.72
C THR A 108 33.67 11.85 -11.36
N GLU A 109 33.15 12.63 -12.32
CA GLU A 109 32.79 14.03 -12.05
C GLU A 109 31.66 14.18 -11.03
N SER A 110 30.72 13.23 -11.02
CA SER A 110 29.67 13.13 -9.99
C SER A 110 30.26 12.98 -8.59
N ALA A 111 31.26 12.10 -8.43
CA ALA A 111 31.88 11.85 -7.14
C ALA A 111 32.75 13.01 -6.66
N LYS A 112 33.41 13.73 -7.58
CA LYS A 112 34.08 14.99 -7.27
C LYS A 112 33.07 16.03 -6.76
N GLN A 113 31.93 16.15 -7.44
CA GLN A 113 30.88 17.07 -7.02
C GLN A 113 30.28 16.68 -5.67
N ALA A 114 30.11 15.38 -5.40
CA ALA A 114 29.66 14.84 -4.12
C ALA A 114 30.62 15.23 -2.98
N LEU A 115 31.95 15.08 -3.19
CA LEU A 115 32.96 15.51 -2.23
C LEU A 115 33.00 17.03 -2.05
N ILE A 116 32.94 17.80 -3.14
CA ILE A 116 32.89 19.27 -3.09
C ILE A 116 31.69 19.73 -2.26
N ASN A 117 30.52 19.11 -2.45
CA ASN A 117 29.31 19.42 -1.69
C ASN A 117 29.52 19.11 -0.20
N LEU A 118 30.05 17.94 0.14
CA LEU A 118 30.33 17.58 1.53
C LEU A 118 31.33 18.54 2.21
N CYS A 119 32.44 18.85 1.53
CA CYS A 119 33.46 19.75 2.07
C CYS A 119 33.03 21.22 2.09
N SER A 120 31.99 21.60 1.33
CA SER A 120 31.41 22.94 1.41
C SER A 120 30.65 23.19 2.72
N ASP A 121 30.25 22.13 3.42
CA ASP A 121 29.49 22.22 4.67
C ASP A 121 30.38 22.35 5.93
N VAL A 122 31.69 22.54 5.75
CA VAL A 122 32.61 22.87 6.84
C VAL A 122 32.54 24.37 7.11
N ASP A 123 32.00 24.77 8.25
CA ASP A 123 31.93 26.16 8.67
C ASP A 123 33.06 26.52 9.64
N VAL A 124 33.49 27.78 9.62
CA VAL A 124 34.54 28.30 10.50
C VAL A 124 34.05 29.61 11.08
N LYS A 125 33.84 29.64 12.40
CA LYS A 125 33.41 30.83 13.13
C LYS A 125 34.51 31.27 14.08
N SER A 126 34.79 32.57 14.11
CA SER A 126 35.60 33.15 15.18
C SER A 126 34.69 33.51 16.35
N ALA A 127 35.01 33.01 17.54
CA ALA A 127 34.42 33.49 18.79
C ALA A 127 35.03 34.84 19.18
N SER A 128 34.29 35.60 19.99
CA SER A 128 34.68 36.95 20.45
C SER A 128 35.94 36.95 21.35
N ASN A 129 36.34 35.78 21.84
CA ASN A 129 37.57 35.58 22.63
C ASN A 129 38.80 35.22 21.76
N GLY A 130 38.67 35.19 20.43
CA GLY A 130 39.75 34.82 19.51
C GLY A 130 39.90 33.31 19.28
N ASP A 131 39.01 32.48 19.85
CA ASP A 131 38.95 31.07 19.51
C ASP A 131 38.27 30.87 18.14
N ILE A 132 38.69 29.84 17.43
CA ILE A 132 38.17 29.46 16.12
C ILE A 132 37.42 28.15 16.29
N ASP A 133 36.14 28.15 15.94
CA ASP A 133 35.27 26.98 15.94
C ASP A 133 35.09 26.49 14.51
N LEU A 134 35.71 25.36 14.19
CA LEU A 134 35.50 24.62 12.95
C LEU A 134 34.40 23.60 13.18
N SER A 135 33.30 23.73 12.47
CA SER A 135 32.14 22.84 12.59
C SER A 135 31.77 22.24 11.25
N TRP A 136 31.18 21.05 11.24
CA TRP A 136 30.71 20.41 10.03
C TRP A 136 29.43 19.63 10.27
N ARG A 137 28.64 19.45 9.20
CA ARG A 137 27.47 18.58 9.21
C ARG A 137 27.90 17.14 9.40
N ALA A 138 27.32 16.46 10.39
CA ALA A 138 27.60 15.05 10.63
C ALA A 138 26.87 14.11 9.66
N TYR A 139 25.96 14.60 8.80
CA TYR A 139 25.15 13.77 7.90
C TYR A 139 25.13 14.32 6.46
N THR A 140 24.86 13.47 5.46
CA THR A 140 24.69 13.86 4.05
C THR A 140 23.59 13.04 3.37
N THR A 141 23.31 13.28 2.08
CA THR A 141 22.31 12.54 1.30
C THR A 141 22.78 11.11 1.04
N VAL A 142 21.87 10.12 1.06
CA VAL A 142 22.17 8.69 0.79
C VAL A 142 22.91 8.48 -0.55
N GLU A 143 22.61 9.28 -1.58
CA GLU A 143 23.30 9.23 -2.87
C GLU A 143 24.79 9.59 -2.72
N THR A 144 25.08 10.70 -2.05
CA THR A 144 26.45 11.14 -1.71
C THR A 144 27.17 10.11 -0.85
N GLU A 145 26.50 9.53 0.15
CA GLU A 145 27.09 8.49 1.02
C GLU A 145 27.55 7.28 0.21
N ASN A 146 26.67 6.72 -0.60
CA ASN A 146 26.96 5.54 -1.42
C ASN A 146 28.09 5.79 -2.42
N GLU A 147 28.11 6.97 -3.03
CA GLU A 147 29.13 7.35 -4.01
C GLU A 147 30.51 7.49 -3.36
N LEU A 148 30.61 8.17 -2.21
CA LEU A 148 31.88 8.37 -1.49
C LEU A 148 32.38 7.07 -0.83
N PHE A 149 31.50 6.26 -0.25
CA PHE A 149 31.85 4.96 0.34
C PHE A 149 32.42 4.00 -0.72
N THR A 150 31.85 4.00 -1.92
CA THR A 150 32.34 3.16 -3.02
C THR A 150 33.77 3.52 -3.43
N LEU A 151 34.16 4.80 -3.32
CA LEU A 151 35.51 5.25 -3.64
C LEU A 151 36.52 4.89 -2.55
N THR A 152 36.17 5.07 -1.28
CA THR A 152 37.07 4.73 -0.17
C THR A 152 37.27 3.22 -0.06
N ALA A 153 36.25 2.41 -0.34
CA ALA A 153 36.36 0.95 -0.46
C ALA A 153 37.31 0.51 -1.59
N LYS A 154 37.60 1.38 -2.57
CA LYS A 154 38.59 1.16 -3.63
C LYS A 154 39.98 1.70 -3.27
N GLY A 155 40.20 2.15 -2.03
CA GLY A 155 41.46 2.71 -1.54
C GLY A 155 41.69 4.17 -1.94
N VAL A 156 40.66 4.89 -2.39
CA VAL A 156 40.76 6.33 -2.69
C VAL A 156 40.70 7.12 -1.37
N VAL A 157 41.66 8.01 -1.18
CA VAL A 157 41.73 8.92 -0.03
C VAL A 157 40.96 10.20 -0.34
N LEU A 158 39.97 10.52 0.50
CA LEU A 158 39.10 11.68 0.37
C LEU A 158 39.23 12.58 1.59
N ARG A 159 39.57 13.86 1.39
CA ARG A 159 39.76 14.83 2.47
C ARG A 159 39.14 16.19 2.17
N CYS A 160 38.63 16.85 3.20
CA CYS A 160 38.29 18.27 3.16
C CYS A 160 39.44 19.06 3.79
N ILE A 161 40.00 20.02 3.05
CA ILE A 161 41.09 20.86 3.52
C ILE A 161 40.53 22.26 3.79
N VAL A 162 40.71 22.75 5.01
CA VAL A 162 40.38 24.13 5.39
C VAL A 162 41.67 24.87 5.63
N SER A 163 41.89 25.95 4.89
CA SER A 163 43.02 26.86 5.08
C SER A 163 42.57 28.07 5.89
N ILE A 164 43.21 28.33 7.03
CA ILE A 164 42.97 29.48 7.90
C ILE A 164 44.30 30.23 8.04
N ASP A 165 44.39 31.44 7.48
CA ASP A 165 45.61 32.27 7.52
C ASP A 165 46.89 31.47 7.17
N ASP A 166 46.82 30.75 6.03
CA ASP A 166 47.87 29.89 5.47
C ASP A 166 48.19 28.59 6.24
N GLN A 167 47.43 28.26 7.29
CA GLN A 167 47.47 26.96 7.94
C GLN A 167 46.40 26.02 7.39
N GLN A 168 46.79 24.81 7.02
CA GLN A 168 45.85 23.81 6.49
C GLN A 168 45.46 22.79 7.56
N ILE A 169 44.16 22.60 7.70
CA ILE A 169 43.55 21.54 8.50
C ILE A 169 42.93 20.54 7.52
N ALA A 170 43.39 19.29 7.58
CA ALA A 170 42.82 18.20 6.82
C ALA A 170 41.77 17.44 7.66
N LEU A 171 40.59 17.23 7.10
CA LEU A 171 39.52 16.41 7.65
C LEU A 171 39.36 15.18 6.75
N GLU A 172 39.56 13.97 7.28
CA GLU A 172 39.31 12.76 6.50
C GLU A 172 37.80 12.50 6.45
N VAL A 173 37.27 12.17 5.26
CA VAL A 173 35.85 11.91 5.07
C VAL A 173 35.46 10.50 5.56
N LEU A 174 36.37 9.53 5.45
CA LEU A 174 36.25 8.20 6.04
C LEU A 174 37.63 7.75 6.52
N PRO A 175 37.73 7.00 7.62
CA PRO A 175 39.03 6.58 8.12
C PRO A 175 39.57 5.52 7.14
N SER A 176 40.85 5.63 6.78
CA SER A 176 41.50 4.67 5.88
C SER A 176 41.80 3.30 6.53
N ASP A 177 41.58 3.17 7.85
CA ASP A 177 41.98 2.01 8.64
C ASP A 177 40.81 1.02 8.83
N GLU A 178 40.85 -0.13 8.16
CA GLU A 178 39.79 -1.16 8.19
C GLU A 178 39.43 -1.61 9.62
N LYS A 179 40.36 -1.56 10.58
CA LYS A 179 40.13 -2.00 11.97
C LYS A 179 39.22 -1.06 12.77
N LEU A 180 39.20 0.24 12.45
CA LEU A 180 38.30 1.22 13.07
C LEU A 180 36.87 1.09 12.52
N ILE A 181 36.72 0.65 11.27
CA ILE A 181 35.44 0.46 10.58
C ILE A 181 34.70 -0.80 11.09
N PHE A 182 35.43 -1.86 11.42
CA PHE A 182 34.84 -3.18 11.73
C PHE A 182 34.82 -3.58 13.23
N GLY A 183 35.35 -2.75 14.13
CA GLY A 183 35.62 -3.12 15.54
C GLY A 183 34.45 -3.04 16.53
N SER A 184 33.31 -2.44 16.18
CA SER A 184 32.18 -2.32 17.11
C SER A 184 30.85 -2.38 16.35
N LYS A 185 30.01 -3.37 16.66
CA LYS A 185 28.67 -3.52 16.06
C LYS A 185 27.79 -2.29 16.23
N VAL A 186 28.08 -1.45 17.23
CA VAL A 186 27.37 -0.19 17.48
C VAL A 186 27.94 0.92 16.59
N ILE A 187 29.26 0.95 16.39
CA ILE A 187 29.94 1.94 15.53
C ILE A 187 29.66 1.65 14.05
N ALA A 188 29.58 0.41 13.58
CA ALA A 188 29.29 0.11 12.17
C ALA A 188 27.92 0.65 11.68
N GLN A 189 26.91 0.73 12.54
CA GLN A 189 25.61 1.34 12.21
C GLN A 189 25.60 2.87 12.38
N THR A 190 26.53 3.41 13.16
CA THR A 190 26.60 4.84 13.53
C THR A 190 27.59 5.61 12.63
N THR A 191 28.65 4.95 12.16
CA THR A 191 29.69 5.52 11.26
C THR A 191 29.24 5.58 9.82
N ALA A 192 28.31 4.71 9.41
CA ALA A 192 27.62 4.87 8.13
C ALA A 192 26.85 6.20 8.05
N ALA A 193 26.52 6.81 9.20
CA ALA A 193 25.78 8.07 9.30
C ALA A 193 26.65 9.26 9.76
N ALA A 194 27.99 9.12 9.82
CA ALA A 194 28.89 10.19 10.25
C ALA A 194 30.17 10.24 9.39
N LEU A 195 30.09 10.94 8.26
CA LEU A 195 31.10 10.98 7.18
C LEU A 195 32.30 11.93 7.42
N MET A 196 32.73 12.14 8.66
CA MET A 196 33.99 12.87 8.93
C MET A 196 34.66 12.42 10.24
N PRO A 197 35.41 11.31 10.23
CA PRO A 197 36.36 10.99 11.28
C PRO A 197 37.59 11.90 11.18
N LEU A 198 37.94 12.51 12.30
CA LEU A 198 38.98 13.51 12.32
C LEU A 198 40.37 12.88 12.42
N LYS A 199 41.24 13.19 11.45
CA LYS A 199 42.70 13.13 11.63
C LYS A 199 43.29 14.48 11.27
N ILE A 200 43.66 15.27 12.29
CA ILE A 200 44.41 16.52 12.08
C ILE A 200 45.83 16.14 11.67
N VAL A 201 46.14 16.27 10.38
CA VAL A 201 47.50 16.10 9.86
C VAL A 201 48.13 17.49 9.74
N ALA A 202 48.69 18.00 10.83
CA ALA A 202 49.30 19.33 10.86
C ALA A 202 50.63 19.43 10.07
N SER A 203 51.21 18.29 9.64
CA SER A 203 52.53 18.21 9.01
C SER A 203 52.51 18.05 7.48
N GLU A 204 51.35 17.82 6.86
CA GLU A 204 51.22 17.70 5.41
C GLU A 204 50.64 18.99 4.81
N VAL A 205 51.48 19.75 4.11
CA VAL A 205 51.03 20.89 3.31
C VAL A 205 50.62 20.39 1.93
N TYR A 206 49.34 20.51 1.59
CA TYR A 206 48.80 20.12 0.29
C TYR A 206 49.01 21.27 -0.71
N PRO A 207 49.71 21.04 -1.84
CA PRO A 207 49.87 22.05 -2.87
C PRO A 207 48.51 22.41 -3.48
N LYS A 208 48.24 23.71 -3.70
CA LYS A 208 46.97 24.17 -4.29
C LYS A 208 46.65 23.54 -5.66
N THR A 209 47.66 23.09 -6.40
CA THR A 209 47.51 22.36 -7.68
C THR A 209 46.93 20.95 -7.52
N GLU A 210 46.83 20.44 -6.30
CA GLU A 210 46.24 19.14 -5.96
C GLU A 210 44.87 19.23 -5.31
N LEU A 211 44.39 20.45 -5.13
CA LEU A 211 43.18 20.78 -4.42
C LEU A 211 42.09 21.23 -5.39
N LEU A 212 40.87 20.76 -5.15
CA LEU A 212 39.67 21.23 -5.83
C LEU A 212 39.09 22.38 -4.99
N GLU A 213 39.05 23.59 -5.55
CA GLU A 213 38.56 24.78 -4.85
C GLU A 213 37.03 24.72 -4.65
N ILE A 214 36.60 25.12 -3.45
CA ILE A 214 35.19 25.16 -3.07
C ILE A 214 34.77 26.62 -2.95
N VAL A 215 33.99 27.10 -3.93
CA VAL A 215 33.51 28.50 -4.01
C VAL A 215 32.18 28.69 -3.28
N LYS A 216 31.50 27.59 -2.90
CA LYS A 216 30.19 27.62 -2.26
C LYS A 216 30.32 27.97 -0.77
N LYS A 217 29.45 28.86 -0.27
CA LYS A 217 29.35 29.15 1.17
C LYS A 217 28.71 27.98 1.91
N ALA A 218 29.20 27.68 3.11
CA ALA A 218 28.58 26.70 4.00
C ALA A 218 27.14 27.10 4.33
N ILE A 219 26.23 26.13 4.27
CA ILE A 219 24.84 26.32 4.69
C ILE A 219 24.70 25.71 6.08
N PHE A 220 24.62 26.56 7.11
CA PHE A 220 24.42 26.14 8.50
C PHE A 220 22.94 26.31 8.88
N VAL A 221 22.28 25.23 9.28
CA VAL A 221 20.88 25.25 9.75
C VAL A 221 20.85 24.81 11.21
N GLU A 222 20.67 25.79 12.10
CA GLU A 222 20.59 25.55 13.54
C GLU A 222 19.26 24.88 13.92
N GLY A 223 19.29 23.90 14.83
CA GLY A 223 18.08 23.25 15.36
C GLY A 223 17.46 22.14 14.49
N ALA A 224 18.05 21.77 13.37
CA ALA A 224 17.60 20.63 12.57
C ALA A 224 17.97 19.29 13.25
N SER A 225 16.98 18.48 13.65
CA SER A 225 17.22 17.18 14.28
C SER A 225 17.33 16.04 13.27
N VAL A 226 18.21 15.07 13.56
CA VAL A 226 18.49 13.99 12.60
C VAL A 226 17.33 13.03 12.41
N LEU A 227 16.99 12.78 11.15
CA LEU A 227 16.09 11.72 10.74
C LEU A 227 16.79 10.37 10.93
N LYS A 228 16.26 9.52 11.80
CA LYS A 228 16.77 8.16 12.05
C LYS A 228 15.92 7.16 11.28
N ASP A 229 16.51 6.38 10.37
CA ASP A 229 15.82 5.37 9.55
C ASP A 229 14.90 4.44 10.36
N ALA A 230 15.39 3.96 11.51
CA ALA A 230 14.64 3.06 12.38
C ALA A 230 13.33 3.66 12.93
N ALA A 231 13.19 4.99 12.91
CA ALA A 231 11.98 5.69 13.34
C ALA A 231 10.89 5.75 12.26
N PHE A 232 11.24 5.49 10.99
CA PHE A 232 10.31 5.57 9.87
C PHE A 232 9.95 4.16 9.41
N LYS A 233 8.97 3.58 10.10
CA LYS A 233 8.35 2.33 9.67
C LYS A 233 7.04 2.64 8.99
N ALA A 234 6.93 2.19 7.75
CA ALA A 234 5.66 2.13 7.05
C ALA A 234 4.73 1.20 7.83
N VAL A 235 3.69 1.75 8.47
CA VAL A 235 2.69 0.95 9.17
C VAL A 235 1.74 0.39 8.13
N ALA A 236 1.65 -0.93 8.03
CA ALA A 236 0.70 -1.58 7.13
C ALA A 236 -0.75 -1.25 7.55
N PRO A 237 -1.69 -1.15 6.61
CA PRO A 237 -3.08 -0.82 6.92
C PRO A 237 -3.70 -1.82 7.92
N ALA A 238 -4.44 -1.30 8.91
CA ALA A 238 -5.12 -2.10 9.92
C ALA A 238 -6.29 -2.92 9.35
N THR A 239 -6.78 -2.58 8.16
CA THR A 239 -7.90 -3.27 7.50
C THR A 239 -7.64 -3.33 6.01
N LEU A 240 -7.41 -4.52 5.48
CA LEU A 240 -7.33 -4.77 4.05
C LEU A 240 -8.72 -5.18 3.56
N VAL A 241 -9.20 -4.55 2.49
CA VAL A 241 -10.40 -5.00 1.79
C VAL A 241 -10.12 -6.42 1.27
N GLU A 242 -10.91 -7.39 1.71
CA GLU A 242 -10.77 -8.78 1.27
C GLU A 242 -11.22 -8.91 -0.20
N CYS A 243 -10.41 -9.59 -1.03
CA CYS A 243 -10.83 -9.96 -2.38
C CYS A 243 -11.56 -11.31 -2.32
N ASN A 244 -12.79 -11.34 -2.84
CA ASN A 244 -13.54 -12.59 -2.92
C ASN A 244 -13.26 -13.29 -4.24
N SER A 245 -13.04 -14.60 -4.16
CA SER A 245 -12.78 -15.46 -5.31
C SER A 245 -13.67 -16.69 -5.29
N PHE A 246 -13.96 -17.20 -6.47
CA PHE A 246 -14.72 -18.43 -6.68
C PHE A 246 -13.81 -19.43 -7.39
N LYS A 247 -13.60 -20.59 -6.76
CA LYS A 247 -12.86 -21.68 -7.38
C LYS A 247 -13.84 -22.61 -8.10
N ASN A 248 -13.72 -22.68 -9.42
CA ASN A 248 -14.49 -23.60 -10.26
C ASN A 248 -13.56 -24.63 -10.90
N ASP A 249 -13.60 -25.87 -10.43
CA ASP A 249 -12.84 -27.05 -10.89
C ASP A 249 -11.32 -26.82 -11.05
N THR A 250 -10.91 -25.99 -12.00
CA THR A 250 -9.52 -25.65 -12.35
C THR A 250 -9.20 -24.14 -12.38
N THR A 251 -10.19 -23.22 -12.32
CA THR A 251 -9.96 -21.76 -12.37
C THR A 251 -10.37 -21.06 -11.07
N VAL A 252 -9.69 -19.95 -10.76
CA VAL A 252 -10.05 -19.04 -9.66
C VAL A 252 -10.55 -17.74 -10.29
N ASP A 253 -11.88 -17.60 -10.33
CA ASP A 253 -12.56 -16.42 -10.87
C ASP A 253 -12.70 -15.38 -9.75
N LEU A 254 -12.38 -14.10 -9.99
CA LEU A 254 -12.68 -13.03 -9.04
C LEU A 254 -14.15 -12.66 -9.09
N ILE A 255 -14.77 -12.50 -7.93
CA ILE A 255 -16.18 -12.10 -7.83
C ILE A 255 -16.30 -10.60 -8.13
N GLU A 256 -15.37 -9.80 -7.60
CA GLU A 256 -15.37 -8.34 -7.76
C GLU A 256 -13.99 -7.87 -8.30
N PRO A 257 -13.66 -8.16 -9.58
CA PRO A 257 -12.35 -7.85 -10.14
C PRO A 257 -12.00 -6.36 -10.06
N GLY A 258 -12.99 -5.47 -10.20
CA GLY A 258 -12.84 -4.02 -10.09
C GLY A 258 -12.91 -3.45 -8.67
N LEU A 259 -13.04 -4.29 -7.63
CA LEU A 259 -13.06 -3.82 -6.24
C LEU A 259 -11.72 -3.15 -5.94
N LYS A 260 -11.79 -1.87 -5.53
CA LYS A 260 -10.62 -1.07 -5.18
C LYS A 260 -10.09 -1.49 -3.82
N ILE A 261 -8.81 -1.85 -3.81
CA ILE A 261 -8.00 -2.03 -2.63
C ILE A 261 -7.27 -0.71 -2.38
N LEU A 262 -7.38 -0.21 -1.15
CA LEU A 262 -6.59 0.91 -0.65
C LEU A 262 -5.68 0.40 0.46
N GLN A 263 -4.38 0.65 0.34
CA GLN A 263 -3.42 0.43 1.44
C GLN A 263 -2.77 1.77 1.78
N GLU A 264 -2.77 2.16 3.04
CA GLU A 264 -2.10 3.38 3.48
C GLU A 264 -0.88 3.03 4.33
N PHE A 265 0.25 3.66 3.99
CA PHE A 265 1.50 3.56 4.73
C PHE A 265 1.82 4.92 5.31
N SER A 266 1.71 5.05 6.63
CA SER A 266 2.03 6.30 7.33
C SER A 266 3.51 6.35 7.73
N PHE A 267 4.09 7.54 7.59
CA PHE A 267 5.45 7.90 7.98
C PHE A 267 5.34 9.06 8.97
N ILE A 268 5.09 8.75 10.25
CA ILE A 268 4.78 9.77 11.27
C ILE A 268 6.08 10.25 11.94
N LYS A 269 6.42 11.53 11.77
CA LYS A 269 7.30 12.26 12.71
C LYS A 269 7.22 13.78 12.56
N GLU A 270 7.34 14.50 13.69
CA GLU A 270 7.47 15.97 13.70
C GLU A 270 8.66 16.43 12.85
N ASN A 271 8.54 17.59 12.21
CA ASN A 271 9.57 18.22 11.39
C ASN A 271 10.10 17.38 10.21
N SER A 272 9.29 16.44 9.70
CA SER A 272 9.59 15.67 8.49
C SER A 272 8.57 15.93 7.40
N LYS A 273 8.99 15.80 6.14
CA LYS A 273 8.15 15.95 4.95
C LYS A 273 8.38 14.79 4.00
N LEU A 274 7.30 14.19 3.52
CA LEU A 274 7.37 13.20 2.46
C LEU A 274 7.79 13.87 1.15
N GLY A 275 8.86 13.33 0.56
CA GLY A 275 9.39 13.71 -0.74
C GLY A 275 8.93 12.78 -1.85
N LEU A 276 9.82 12.53 -2.80
CA LEU A 276 9.53 11.70 -3.96
C LEU A 276 9.37 10.22 -3.57
N VAL A 277 8.40 9.55 -4.18
CA VAL A 277 8.17 8.12 -4.03
C VAL A 277 8.47 7.43 -5.36
N ALA A 278 9.35 6.44 -5.34
CA ALA A 278 9.77 5.71 -6.53
C ALA A 278 9.71 4.20 -6.31
N GLY A 279 9.52 3.44 -7.40
CA GLY A 279 9.63 1.99 -7.39
C GLY A 279 11.07 1.56 -7.12
N LYS A 280 11.26 0.56 -6.26
CA LYS A 280 12.58 0.01 -5.95
C LYS A 280 12.88 -1.15 -6.90
N ALA A 281 14.04 -1.12 -7.55
CA ALA A 281 14.46 -2.21 -8.42
C ALA A 281 14.81 -3.45 -7.59
N ILE A 282 14.23 -4.60 -7.94
CA ILE A 282 14.62 -5.90 -7.36
C ILE A 282 15.56 -6.58 -8.34
N ALA A 283 16.78 -6.89 -7.88
CA ALA A 283 17.82 -7.52 -8.70
C ALA A 283 18.07 -6.80 -10.05
N GLY A 284 17.95 -5.47 -10.09
CA GLY A 284 18.20 -4.65 -11.27
C GLY A 284 17.08 -4.64 -12.33
N ARG A 285 15.90 -5.21 -12.05
CA ARG A 285 14.74 -5.16 -12.94
C ARG A 285 13.62 -4.33 -12.32
N THR A 286 13.07 -3.39 -13.09
CA THR A 286 11.78 -2.77 -12.79
C THR A 286 10.67 -3.76 -13.11
N GLN A 287 9.75 -4.03 -12.18
CA GLN A 287 8.67 -4.99 -12.37
C GLN A 287 7.45 -4.30 -13.01
N PRO A 288 7.11 -4.59 -14.27
CA PRO A 288 6.02 -3.90 -14.98
C PRO A 288 4.67 -4.07 -14.30
N SER A 289 4.44 -5.19 -13.62
CA SER A 289 3.19 -5.47 -12.90
C SER A 289 2.98 -4.55 -11.69
N CYS A 290 4.05 -4.08 -11.04
CA CYS A 290 3.95 -3.13 -9.93
C CYS A 290 3.53 -1.72 -10.40
N ALA A 291 3.64 -1.41 -11.69
CA ALA A 291 3.12 -0.16 -12.25
C ALA A 291 1.59 -0.10 -12.27
N LYS A 292 0.90 -1.23 -12.06
CA LYS A 292 -0.56 -1.29 -11.89
C LYS A 292 -1.01 -0.70 -10.55
N VAL A 293 -0.09 -0.53 -9.60
CA VAL A 293 -0.37 0.09 -8.31
C VAL A 293 -0.21 1.59 -8.43
N LEU A 294 -1.31 2.32 -8.22
CA LEU A 294 -1.31 3.77 -8.21
C LEU A 294 -0.82 4.27 -6.85
N LEU A 295 0.28 5.03 -6.86
CA LEU A 295 0.83 5.69 -5.68
C LEU A 295 0.23 7.09 -5.54
N LYS A 296 -0.28 7.41 -4.34
CA LYS A 296 -0.74 8.74 -3.97
C LYS A 296 0.00 9.21 -2.72
N PRO A 297 1.09 9.98 -2.88
CA PRO A 297 1.77 10.62 -1.76
C PRO A 297 0.87 11.68 -1.12
N GLU A 298 0.75 11.63 0.19
CA GLU A 298 0.12 12.66 1.05
C GLU A 298 1.19 13.26 1.97
N LEU A 299 0.82 14.22 2.83
CA LEU A 299 1.79 14.97 3.65
C LEU A 299 2.73 14.05 4.45
N ASN A 300 2.17 13.01 5.08
CA ASN A 300 2.87 12.07 5.96
C ASN A 300 2.54 10.60 5.67
N SER A 301 1.96 10.30 4.51
CA SER A 301 1.59 8.92 4.17
C SER A 301 1.64 8.70 2.66
N VAL A 302 1.71 7.43 2.27
CA VAL A 302 1.55 7.01 0.87
C VAL A 302 0.36 6.06 0.79
N LYS A 303 -0.61 6.40 -0.05
CA LYS A 303 -1.74 5.52 -0.37
C LYS A 303 -1.44 4.74 -1.65
N LEU A 304 -1.56 3.42 -1.58
CA LEU A 304 -1.57 2.51 -2.71
C LEU A 304 -3.02 2.25 -3.12
N GLU A 305 -3.35 2.45 -4.39
CA GLU A 305 -4.64 2.08 -4.97
C GLU A 305 -4.43 1.05 -6.09
N MET A 306 -5.17 -0.06 -6.03
CA MET A 306 -5.19 -1.11 -7.06
C MET A 306 -6.54 -1.82 -7.07
N THR A 307 -6.87 -2.57 -8.12
CA THR A 307 -8.06 -3.43 -8.12
C THR A 307 -7.75 -4.86 -7.68
N CYS A 308 -8.74 -5.64 -7.27
CA CYS A 308 -8.56 -7.08 -7.00
C CYS A 308 -7.99 -7.84 -8.21
N ALA A 309 -8.31 -7.42 -9.43
CA ALA A 309 -7.74 -7.96 -10.67
C ALA A 309 -6.25 -7.60 -10.83
N ASP A 310 -5.86 -6.36 -10.54
CA ASP A 310 -4.45 -5.94 -10.54
C ASP A 310 -3.65 -6.75 -9.52
N TYR A 311 -4.19 -6.88 -8.30
CA TYR A 311 -3.59 -7.68 -7.25
C TYR A 311 -3.41 -9.15 -7.67
N GLN A 312 -4.44 -9.77 -8.26
CA GLN A 312 -4.36 -11.15 -8.73
C GLN A 312 -3.29 -11.34 -9.81
N SER A 313 -3.18 -10.39 -10.74
CA SER A 313 -2.13 -10.42 -11.76
C SER A 313 -0.74 -10.31 -11.14
N ILE A 314 -0.54 -9.42 -10.16
CA ILE A 314 0.75 -9.28 -9.46
C ILE A 314 1.11 -10.58 -8.72
N VAL A 315 0.14 -11.23 -8.09
CA VAL A 315 0.33 -12.54 -7.44
C VAL A 315 0.70 -13.62 -8.47
N GLN A 316 0.01 -13.68 -9.62
CA GLN A 316 0.28 -14.65 -10.68
C GLN A 316 1.67 -14.48 -11.30
N ASP A 317 2.17 -13.25 -11.36
CA ASP A 317 3.54 -12.96 -11.80
C ASP A 317 4.61 -13.38 -10.77
N GLY A 318 4.19 -13.84 -9.57
CA GLY A 318 5.08 -14.22 -8.47
C GLY A 318 5.62 -13.02 -7.68
N LEU A 319 4.97 -11.87 -7.79
CA LEU A 319 5.49 -10.57 -7.34
C LEU A 319 4.70 -9.99 -6.15
N GLU A 320 3.88 -10.80 -5.49
CA GLU A 320 3.10 -10.40 -4.29
C GLU A 320 3.99 -9.77 -3.20
N ALA A 321 5.20 -10.30 -3.01
CA ALA A 321 6.23 -9.75 -2.10
C ALA A 321 7.32 -8.95 -2.83
N GLY A 322 7.18 -8.77 -4.16
CA GLY A 322 8.17 -8.14 -5.02
C GLY A 322 7.87 -6.67 -5.37
N CYS A 323 6.66 -6.19 -5.10
CA CYS A 323 6.38 -4.76 -5.27
C CYS A 323 6.85 -3.96 -4.05
N GLU A 324 8.04 -3.38 -4.18
CA GLU A 324 8.67 -2.49 -3.21
C GLU A 324 8.78 -1.06 -3.76
N TRP A 325 8.60 -0.10 -2.88
CA TRP A 325 8.78 1.32 -3.15
C TRP A 325 9.66 1.94 -2.08
N GLN A 326 10.25 3.07 -2.44
CA GLN A 326 11.07 3.87 -1.56
C GLN A 326 10.48 5.28 -1.51
N ALA A 327 10.20 5.75 -0.30
CA ALA A 327 9.80 7.12 -0.02
C ALA A 327 11.02 7.88 0.50
N ASN A 328 11.35 9.00 -0.12
CA ASN A 328 12.32 9.92 0.44
C ASN A 328 11.63 10.78 1.51
N ILE A 329 12.23 10.91 2.69
CA ILE A 329 11.70 11.69 3.81
C ILE A 329 12.76 12.71 4.18
N SER A 330 12.42 14.00 4.06
CA SER A 330 13.34 15.10 4.32
C SER A 330 12.98 15.84 5.61
N ASN A 331 13.97 16.44 6.26
CA ASN A 331 13.73 17.35 7.36
C ASN A 331 13.11 18.66 6.82
N VAL A 332 12.11 19.20 7.51
CA VAL A 332 11.43 20.44 7.12
C VAL A 332 12.38 21.66 7.19
N LEU A 333 13.27 21.68 8.19
CA LEU A 333 14.23 22.76 8.41
C LEU A 333 15.49 22.60 7.56
N ASP A 334 15.89 21.35 7.27
CA ASP A 334 17.02 21.04 6.39
C ASP A 334 16.65 20.00 5.32
N PRO A 335 16.14 20.43 4.15
CA PRO A 335 15.76 19.51 3.08
C PRO A 335 16.90 18.64 2.55
N GLY A 336 18.16 19.03 2.78
CA GLY A 336 19.35 18.22 2.43
C GLY A 336 19.57 17.05 3.37
N GLN A 337 18.95 17.07 4.55
CA GLN A 337 18.82 15.91 5.41
C GLN A 337 17.64 15.05 4.95
N SER A 338 17.94 13.94 4.28
CA SER A 338 16.90 13.05 3.79
C SER A 338 17.26 11.59 3.97
N ILE A 339 16.27 10.78 4.35
CA ILE A 339 16.41 9.34 4.51
C ILE A 339 15.44 8.62 3.59
N ALA A 340 15.74 7.36 3.28
CA ALA A 340 14.96 6.59 2.34
C ALA A 340 14.21 5.45 3.05
N ALA A 341 12.90 5.62 3.24
CA ALA A 341 12.06 4.61 3.87
C ALA A 341 11.48 3.64 2.83
N SER A 342 11.83 2.36 2.92
CA SER A 342 11.25 1.33 2.04
C SER A 342 9.93 0.81 2.58
N PHE A 343 9.00 0.51 1.68
CA PHE A 343 7.74 -0.16 2.00
C PHE A 343 7.33 -1.10 0.87
N SER A 344 6.66 -2.19 1.22
CA SER A 344 6.23 -3.21 0.26
C SER A 344 4.71 -3.33 0.27
N MET A 345 4.17 -3.79 -0.85
CA MET A 345 2.76 -4.15 -0.93
C MET A 345 2.40 -5.15 0.17
N ALA A 346 1.33 -4.87 0.93
CA ALA A 346 0.87 -5.79 1.97
C ALA A 346 0.09 -6.94 1.33
N LYS A 347 0.27 -8.15 1.86
CA LYS A 347 -0.47 -9.34 1.43
C LYS A 347 -1.95 -9.23 1.79
N ILE A 348 -2.81 -9.43 0.80
CA ILE A 348 -4.26 -9.47 0.93
C ILE A 348 -4.72 -10.92 0.84
N ASN A 349 -5.58 -11.32 1.76
CA ASN A 349 -6.17 -12.65 1.73
C ASN A 349 -7.29 -12.71 0.69
N TYR A 350 -7.27 -13.76 -0.13
CA TYR A 350 -8.42 -14.14 -0.92
C TYR A 350 -9.36 -14.98 -0.07
N LYS A 351 -10.60 -14.52 0.09
CA LYS A 351 -11.66 -15.38 0.60
C LYS A 351 -12.22 -16.21 -0.55
N THR A 352 -12.01 -17.52 -0.49
CA THR A 352 -12.61 -18.44 -1.46
C THR A 352 -14.05 -18.73 -1.03
N VAL A 353 -15.00 -18.35 -1.86
CA VAL A 353 -16.42 -18.69 -1.72
C VAL A 353 -16.64 -20.03 -2.40
N THR A 354 -17.23 -20.98 -1.69
CA THR A 354 -17.51 -22.32 -2.21
C THR A 354 -19.01 -22.41 -2.43
N ALA A 355 -19.48 -22.54 -3.67
CA ALA A 355 -20.92 -22.54 -4.02
C ALA A 355 -21.75 -23.72 -3.43
N ALA A 356 -21.25 -24.34 -2.36
CA ALA A 356 -21.78 -25.49 -1.66
C ALA A 356 -23.09 -25.20 -0.91
N SER A 357 -23.28 -23.98 -0.40
CA SER A 357 -24.53 -23.57 0.26
C SER A 357 -25.24 -22.47 -0.51
N ASN A 358 -26.55 -22.29 -0.26
CA ASN A 358 -27.31 -21.21 -0.89
C ASN A 358 -26.78 -19.83 -0.48
N ALA A 359 -26.39 -19.67 0.79
CA ALA A 359 -25.75 -18.46 1.29
C ALA A 359 -24.45 -18.13 0.54
N GLU A 360 -23.64 -19.15 0.25
CA GLU A 360 -22.40 -18.97 -0.49
C GLU A 360 -22.65 -18.66 -1.96
N LYS A 361 -23.69 -19.23 -2.59
CA LYS A 361 -24.10 -18.87 -3.97
C LYS A 361 -24.48 -17.39 -4.08
N ILE A 362 -25.10 -16.82 -3.04
CA ILE A 362 -25.46 -15.40 -2.99
C ILE A 362 -24.21 -14.52 -2.87
N ARG A 363 -23.23 -14.96 -2.08
CA ARG A 363 -21.94 -14.26 -1.95
C ARG A 363 -21.11 -14.22 -3.24
N LEU A 364 -21.52 -14.96 -4.28
CA LEU A 364 -20.97 -14.88 -5.63
C LEU A 364 -21.49 -13.69 -6.44
N THR A 365 -22.50 -12.97 -5.95
CA THR A 365 -23.05 -11.80 -6.64
C THR A 365 -22.12 -10.60 -6.43
N PRO A 366 -21.57 -9.99 -7.50
CA PRO A 366 -20.77 -8.78 -7.38
C PRO A 366 -21.61 -7.61 -6.86
N LYS A 367 -21.03 -6.73 -6.04
CA LYS A 367 -21.71 -5.50 -5.62
C LYS A 367 -21.54 -4.41 -6.66
N TYR A 368 -22.62 -4.09 -7.39
CA TYR A 368 -22.57 -3.05 -8.41
C TYR A 368 -22.66 -1.64 -7.79
N PRO A 369 -21.85 -0.68 -8.27
CA PRO A 369 -21.89 0.70 -7.77
C PRO A 369 -23.20 1.42 -8.13
N ASP A 370 -23.84 1.03 -9.24
CA ASP A 370 -25.09 1.62 -9.72
C ASP A 370 -26.33 1.09 -9.00
N ASN A 371 -26.16 0.20 -8.01
CA ASN A 371 -27.26 -0.27 -7.19
C ASN A 371 -27.94 0.90 -6.44
N GLN A 372 -29.14 1.28 -6.89
CA GLN A 372 -29.87 2.45 -6.39
C GLN A 372 -30.49 2.24 -5.01
N ILE A 373 -30.63 0.99 -4.56
CA ILE A 373 -31.05 0.64 -3.18
C ILE A 373 -29.88 0.88 -2.23
N ARG A 374 -28.71 0.30 -2.53
CA ARG A 374 -27.49 0.46 -1.70
C ARG A 374 -27.01 1.92 -1.64
N SER A 375 -27.11 2.65 -2.74
CA SER A 375 -26.77 4.09 -2.79
C SER A 375 -27.87 5.00 -2.25
N LYS A 376 -28.96 4.45 -1.69
CA LYS A 376 -30.08 5.18 -1.07
C LYS A 376 -30.79 6.16 -2.02
N LYS A 377 -30.73 5.93 -3.33
CA LYS A 377 -31.51 6.66 -4.35
C LYS A 377 -32.96 6.18 -4.41
N ILE A 378 -33.22 4.95 -3.96
CA ILE A 378 -34.56 4.40 -3.73
C ILE A 378 -34.90 4.50 -2.24
N LEU A 379 -36.07 5.05 -1.94
CA LEU A 379 -36.64 5.04 -0.60
C LEU A 379 -37.25 3.66 -0.31
N MET A 380 -36.69 2.96 0.67
CA MET A 380 -37.22 1.68 1.17
C MET A 380 -38.17 1.95 2.34
N VAL A 381 -39.47 1.76 2.14
CA VAL A 381 -40.51 2.08 3.13
C VAL A 381 -40.97 0.80 3.84
N ASN A 382 -41.23 0.89 5.14
CA ASN A 382 -41.66 -0.23 6.00
C ASN A 382 -40.75 -1.47 5.91
N SER A 383 -39.49 -1.26 5.55
CA SER A 383 -38.51 -2.31 5.25
C SER A 383 -37.58 -2.55 6.44
N THR A 384 -37.29 -3.81 6.74
CA THR A 384 -36.23 -4.14 7.72
C THR A 384 -34.86 -4.08 7.04
N PRO A 385 -33.76 -4.03 7.81
CA PRO A 385 -32.40 -4.12 7.24
C PRO A 385 -32.17 -5.40 6.42
N THR A 386 -32.76 -6.52 6.84
CA THR A 386 -32.66 -7.81 6.13
C THR A 386 -33.32 -7.72 4.76
N PHE A 387 -34.53 -7.17 4.68
CA PHE A 387 -35.21 -6.93 3.40
C PHE A 387 -34.41 -6.02 2.49
N VAL A 388 -33.88 -4.91 3.02
CA VAL A 388 -33.07 -3.97 2.22
C VAL A 388 -31.83 -4.66 1.65
N GLU A 389 -31.16 -5.51 2.43
CA GLU A 389 -30.01 -6.29 1.97
C GLU A 389 -30.40 -7.31 0.88
N ALA A 390 -31.50 -8.03 1.06
CA ALA A 390 -32.00 -9.00 0.09
C ALA A 390 -32.41 -8.32 -1.24
N ALA A 391 -33.21 -7.25 -1.18
CA ALA A 391 -33.62 -6.49 -2.35
C ALA A 391 -32.42 -5.84 -3.07
N SER A 392 -31.45 -5.32 -2.31
CA SER A 392 -30.19 -4.81 -2.86
C SER A 392 -29.41 -5.91 -3.59
N THR A 393 -29.33 -7.10 -3.01
CA THR A 393 -28.64 -8.25 -3.63
C THR A 393 -29.35 -8.73 -4.88
N ALA A 394 -30.68 -8.81 -4.88
CA ALA A 394 -31.47 -9.11 -6.07
C ALA A 394 -31.25 -8.06 -7.18
N LEU A 395 -31.16 -6.77 -6.82
CA LEU A 395 -30.86 -5.72 -7.80
C LEU A 395 -29.45 -5.87 -8.39
N ASP A 396 -28.45 -6.26 -7.60
CA ASP A 396 -27.11 -6.59 -8.11
C ASP A 396 -27.12 -7.76 -9.09
N MET A 397 -27.91 -8.80 -8.80
CA MET A 397 -28.08 -9.94 -9.69
C MET A 397 -28.74 -9.53 -11.00
N TRP A 398 -29.75 -8.65 -10.96
CA TRP A 398 -30.35 -8.09 -12.17
C TRP A 398 -29.35 -7.29 -13.00
N ILE A 399 -28.65 -6.33 -12.38
CA ILE A 399 -27.63 -5.50 -13.07
C ILE A 399 -26.58 -6.39 -13.75
N GLY A 400 -26.10 -7.42 -13.05
CA GLY A 400 -25.08 -8.30 -13.57
C GLY A 400 -25.54 -9.26 -14.67
N SER A 401 -26.82 -9.63 -14.69
CA SER A 401 -27.35 -10.60 -15.65
C SER A 401 -27.99 -9.97 -16.88
N SER A 402 -28.68 -8.83 -16.73
CA SER A 402 -29.42 -8.15 -17.79
C SER A 402 -29.33 -6.62 -17.63
N PRO A 403 -28.13 -6.02 -17.80
CA PRO A 403 -27.92 -4.59 -17.57
C PRO A 403 -28.76 -3.70 -18.48
N GLU A 404 -28.97 -4.09 -19.74
CA GLU A 404 -29.76 -3.31 -20.69
C GLU A 404 -31.20 -3.09 -20.21
N LEU A 405 -31.85 -4.16 -19.74
CA LEU A 405 -33.21 -4.08 -19.18
C LEU A 405 -33.24 -3.26 -17.89
N TYR A 406 -32.24 -3.42 -17.02
CA TYR A 406 -32.12 -2.62 -15.80
C TYR A 406 -32.05 -1.12 -16.12
N TYR A 407 -31.21 -0.72 -17.08
CA TYR A 407 -31.07 0.69 -17.47
C TYR A 407 -32.30 1.22 -18.19
N ALA A 408 -32.99 0.39 -18.97
CA ALA A 408 -34.22 0.78 -19.65
C ALA A 408 -35.39 0.99 -18.68
N ASP A 409 -35.61 0.05 -17.76
CA ASP A 409 -36.82 0.00 -16.97
C ASP A 409 -36.66 0.60 -15.56
N PHE A 410 -35.58 0.29 -14.85
CA PHE A 410 -35.42 0.62 -13.42
C PHE A 410 -34.58 1.88 -13.17
N HIS A 411 -33.40 1.95 -13.78
CA HIS A 411 -32.38 2.94 -13.46
C HIS A 411 -32.88 4.38 -13.61
N ASN A 412 -32.76 5.16 -12.54
CA ASN A 412 -33.21 6.56 -12.46
C ASN A 412 -34.72 6.78 -12.60
N TYR A 413 -35.52 5.75 -12.83
CA TYR A 413 -36.97 5.81 -12.92
C TYR A 413 -37.61 5.58 -11.55
N MET A 414 -37.36 4.40 -10.96
CA MET A 414 -37.92 4.03 -9.67
C MET A 414 -37.41 4.97 -8.57
N LYS A 415 -38.28 5.25 -7.59
CA LYS A 415 -37.98 6.13 -6.43
C LYS A 415 -38.32 5.49 -5.10
N THR A 416 -39.33 4.63 -5.05
CA THR A 416 -39.81 4.05 -3.79
C THR A 416 -40.13 2.57 -3.94
N ILE A 417 -39.73 1.77 -2.96
CA ILE A 417 -40.18 0.39 -2.80
C ILE A 417 -40.79 0.28 -1.40
N ASN A 418 -42.08 -0.04 -1.33
CA ASN A 418 -42.77 -0.31 -0.07
C ASN A 418 -42.69 -1.81 0.22
N TYR A 419 -42.50 -2.19 1.49
CA TYR A 419 -42.73 -3.56 1.95
C TYR A 419 -44.03 -3.61 2.75
N SER A 420 -44.93 -4.54 2.42
CA SER A 420 -46.19 -4.73 3.15
C SER A 420 -46.52 -6.20 3.33
N THR A 421 -47.09 -6.55 4.47
CA THR A 421 -47.69 -7.86 4.76
C THR A 421 -49.19 -7.77 5.04
N SER A 422 -49.80 -6.62 4.76
CA SER A 422 -51.20 -6.29 5.06
C SER A 422 -51.84 -5.53 3.89
N GLY A 423 -53.15 -5.26 3.98
CA GLY A 423 -53.92 -4.61 2.91
C GLY A 423 -54.02 -5.52 1.69
N ASP A 424 -53.78 -4.97 0.49
CA ASP A 424 -53.83 -5.73 -0.77
C ASP A 424 -52.93 -6.97 -0.76
N CYS A 425 -51.76 -6.89 -0.09
CA CYS A 425 -50.84 -8.03 0.08
C CYS A 425 -51.38 -9.18 0.95
N ALA A 426 -52.43 -8.94 1.74
CA ALA A 426 -53.12 -9.93 2.56
C ALA A 426 -54.58 -10.17 2.14
N GLY A 427 -55.05 -9.46 1.10
CA GLY A 427 -56.43 -9.45 0.61
C GLY A 427 -56.52 -10.01 -0.81
N ASP A 428 -57.04 -9.24 -1.76
CA ASP A 428 -57.32 -9.71 -3.12
C ASP A 428 -56.07 -10.10 -3.92
N LEU A 429 -54.87 -9.64 -3.49
CA LEU A 429 -53.58 -10.05 -4.04
C LEU A 429 -52.83 -11.02 -3.11
N ALA A 430 -53.51 -11.67 -2.18
CA ALA A 430 -52.90 -12.66 -1.29
C ALA A 430 -52.26 -13.80 -2.11
N GLY A 431 -50.92 -13.84 -2.07
CA GLY A 431 -50.11 -14.78 -2.84
C GLY A 431 -49.31 -14.15 -3.99
N GLY A 432 -49.57 -12.88 -4.35
CA GLY A 432 -48.75 -12.11 -5.27
C GLY A 432 -47.40 -11.70 -4.65
N GLY A 433 -46.35 -11.62 -5.47
CA GLY A 433 -45.02 -11.17 -5.03
C GLY A 433 -44.93 -9.66 -4.81
N GLY A 434 -45.78 -8.88 -5.47
CA GLY A 434 -45.87 -7.43 -5.37
C GLY A 434 -47.01 -6.88 -6.21
N TYR A 435 -47.13 -5.55 -6.24
CA TYR A 435 -47.99 -4.81 -7.14
C TYR A 435 -47.47 -3.38 -7.36
N ALA A 436 -47.80 -2.79 -8.50
CA ALA A 436 -47.58 -1.37 -8.78
C ALA A 436 -48.81 -0.75 -9.46
N TYR A 437 -49.02 0.55 -9.22
CA TYR A 437 -49.95 1.32 -10.05
C TYR A 437 -49.28 1.68 -11.37
N LEU A 438 -50.04 1.66 -12.46
CA LEU A 438 -49.55 2.07 -13.77
C LEU A 438 -49.06 3.52 -13.76
N ASN A 439 -47.94 3.79 -14.44
CA ASN A 439 -47.32 5.12 -14.54
C ASN A 439 -46.91 5.73 -13.17
N SER A 440 -46.42 4.89 -12.27
CA SER A 440 -45.91 5.25 -10.94
C SER A 440 -44.37 5.18 -10.90
N THR A 441 -43.75 5.89 -9.94
CA THR A 441 -42.32 5.68 -9.61
C THR A 441 -42.13 4.83 -8.36
N ALA A 442 -43.17 4.10 -7.97
CA ALA A 442 -43.23 3.29 -6.77
C ALA A 442 -44.00 1.99 -7.00
N PHE A 443 -43.55 0.92 -6.35
CA PHE A 443 -44.29 -0.32 -6.21
C PHE A 443 -44.26 -0.82 -4.76
N THR A 444 -45.15 -1.76 -4.46
CA THR A 444 -45.21 -2.45 -3.18
C THR A 444 -44.81 -3.90 -3.37
N TRP A 445 -43.84 -4.34 -2.58
CA TRP A 445 -43.46 -5.72 -2.44
C TRP A 445 -44.30 -6.37 -1.33
N CYS A 446 -44.94 -7.50 -1.65
CA CYS A 446 -45.75 -8.25 -0.70
C CYS A 446 -44.93 -9.33 0.03
N GLY A 447 -44.81 -9.21 1.35
CA GLY A 447 -44.09 -10.14 2.21
C GLY A 447 -44.92 -11.39 2.53
N GLY A 448 -45.15 -12.26 1.55
CA GLY A 448 -45.84 -13.55 1.70
C GLY A 448 -44.95 -14.76 1.46
N GLY A 449 -45.23 -15.90 2.10
CA GLY A 449 -44.52 -17.17 1.88
C GLY A 449 -42.99 -17.06 2.09
N ASP A 450 -42.22 -17.46 1.08
CA ASP A 450 -40.75 -17.41 1.11
C ASP A 450 -40.18 -15.97 1.07
N LEU A 451 -41.02 -14.95 0.83
CA LEU A 451 -40.65 -13.53 0.81
C LEU A 451 -40.85 -12.83 2.16
N LEU A 452 -41.29 -13.56 3.18
CA LEU A 452 -41.31 -13.04 4.55
C LEU A 452 -39.90 -12.68 5.01
N ASP A 453 -39.76 -11.56 5.70
CA ASP A 453 -38.47 -11.08 6.19
C ASP A 453 -37.65 -12.12 7.00
N ALA A 454 -38.34 -12.97 7.76
CA ALA A 454 -37.72 -14.07 8.51
C ALA A 454 -37.00 -15.10 7.62
N ASN A 455 -37.46 -15.26 6.38
CA ASN A 455 -36.93 -16.17 5.37
C ASN A 455 -35.89 -15.49 4.47
N LEU A 456 -35.77 -14.15 4.52
CA LEU A 456 -34.83 -13.36 3.73
C LEU A 456 -33.42 -13.26 4.34
N LYS A 457 -33.13 -14.02 5.39
CA LYS A 457 -31.77 -14.08 5.93
C LYS A 457 -30.86 -14.86 4.98
N ASN A 458 -29.66 -14.31 4.72
CA ASN A 458 -28.71 -14.85 3.75
C ASN A 458 -28.37 -16.35 3.94
N ASP A 459 -28.48 -16.88 5.16
CA ASP A 459 -28.24 -18.29 5.49
C ASP A 459 -29.42 -19.22 5.11
N LYS A 460 -30.61 -18.68 4.88
CA LYS A 460 -31.85 -19.43 4.67
C LYS A 460 -32.53 -19.19 3.33
N ILE A 461 -32.17 -18.12 2.62
CA ILE A 461 -32.72 -17.83 1.29
C ILE A 461 -32.37 -18.97 0.32
N SER A 462 -33.39 -19.50 -0.37
CA SER A 462 -33.18 -20.43 -1.47
C SER A 462 -32.77 -19.67 -2.75
N PRO A 463 -32.03 -20.28 -3.69
CA PRO A 463 -31.69 -19.60 -4.93
C PRO A 463 -32.93 -19.31 -5.78
N PHE A 464 -33.99 -20.11 -5.65
CA PHE A 464 -35.28 -19.84 -6.28
C PHE A 464 -35.90 -18.55 -5.72
N THR A 465 -35.89 -18.38 -4.39
CA THR A 465 -36.36 -17.15 -3.74
C THR A 465 -35.60 -15.94 -4.26
N ASN A 466 -34.27 -15.97 -4.39
CA ASN A 466 -33.52 -14.85 -4.96
C ASN A 466 -33.90 -14.52 -6.41
N LEU A 467 -34.03 -15.54 -7.26
CA LEU A 467 -34.43 -15.33 -8.64
C LEU A 467 -35.84 -14.74 -8.71
N PHE A 468 -36.73 -15.17 -7.82
CA PHE A 468 -38.08 -14.61 -7.70
C PHE A 468 -38.07 -13.15 -7.27
N GLN A 469 -37.18 -12.75 -6.37
CA GLN A 469 -36.97 -11.33 -6.02
C GLN A 469 -36.60 -10.48 -7.23
N ILE A 470 -35.73 -10.99 -8.11
CA ILE A 470 -35.33 -10.30 -9.35
C ILE A 470 -36.53 -10.13 -10.29
N VAL A 471 -37.34 -11.18 -10.41
CA VAL A 471 -38.58 -11.12 -11.20
C VAL A 471 -39.50 -10.06 -10.63
N ILE A 472 -39.76 -10.02 -9.32
CA ILE A 472 -40.60 -8.98 -8.70
C ILE A 472 -40.06 -7.58 -8.99
N LEU A 473 -38.76 -7.35 -8.78
CA LEU A 473 -38.14 -6.05 -9.07
C LEU A 473 -38.37 -5.62 -10.52
N SER A 474 -38.17 -6.52 -11.48
CA SER A 474 -38.33 -6.20 -12.89
C SER A 474 -39.81 -6.10 -13.32
N HIS A 475 -40.64 -7.03 -12.88
CA HIS A 475 -42.07 -7.11 -13.18
C HIS A 475 -42.84 -5.90 -12.65
N GLU A 476 -42.67 -5.59 -11.36
CA GLU A 476 -43.38 -4.46 -10.77
C GLU A 476 -42.88 -3.11 -11.29
N THR A 477 -41.62 -3.05 -11.75
CA THR A 477 -41.12 -1.87 -12.45
C THR A 477 -41.80 -1.69 -13.81
N ARG A 478 -42.10 -2.78 -14.54
CA ARG A 478 -42.84 -2.71 -15.81
C ARG A 478 -44.26 -2.18 -15.58
N HIS A 479 -44.95 -2.69 -14.58
CA HIS A 479 -46.25 -2.15 -14.15
C HIS A 479 -46.13 -0.66 -13.81
N ALA A 480 -45.14 -0.29 -13.00
CA ALA A 480 -44.88 1.11 -12.65
C ALA A 480 -44.66 1.98 -13.91
N ARG A 481 -44.05 1.44 -14.98
CA ARG A 481 -43.88 2.11 -16.28
C ARG A 481 -45.12 2.14 -17.18
N GLY A 482 -46.26 1.63 -16.72
CA GLY A 482 -47.52 1.67 -17.43
C GLY A 482 -47.79 0.47 -18.33
N TRP A 483 -47.09 -0.65 -18.12
CA TRP A 483 -47.31 -1.88 -18.89
C TRP A 483 -48.18 -2.84 -18.10
N GLU A 484 -49.31 -3.26 -18.69
CA GLU A 484 -50.20 -4.26 -18.10
C GLU A 484 -49.64 -5.69 -18.29
N HIS A 485 -50.30 -6.68 -17.68
CA HIS A 485 -50.02 -8.08 -17.98
C HIS A 485 -50.37 -8.40 -19.43
N ASP A 486 -49.56 -9.24 -20.08
CA ASP A 486 -49.76 -9.61 -21.49
C ASP A 486 -51.13 -10.27 -21.74
N HIS A 487 -51.73 -10.90 -20.72
CA HIS A 487 -53.08 -11.47 -20.82
C HIS A 487 -54.21 -10.46 -20.63
N ASP A 488 -53.95 -9.35 -19.92
CA ASP A 488 -54.91 -8.26 -19.69
C ASP A 488 -55.02 -7.36 -20.93
N ASP A 489 -53.88 -6.99 -21.53
CA ASP A 489 -53.85 -6.23 -22.78
C ASP A 489 -53.36 -7.08 -23.96
N LYS A 490 -54.31 -7.52 -24.79
CA LYS A 490 -54.04 -8.33 -25.99
C LYS A 490 -53.43 -7.54 -27.15
N SER A 491 -53.33 -6.21 -27.04
CA SER A 491 -52.70 -5.36 -28.05
C SER A 491 -51.17 -5.48 -28.03
N TYR A 492 -50.58 -5.91 -26.91
CA TYR A 492 -49.15 -6.16 -26.82
C TYR A 492 -48.73 -7.32 -27.72
N ALA A 493 -47.59 -7.14 -28.38
CA ALA A 493 -46.90 -8.25 -29.00
C ALA A 493 -46.55 -9.30 -27.91
N PRO A 494 -46.55 -10.60 -28.24
CA PRO A 494 -46.27 -11.64 -27.26
C PRO A 494 -44.95 -11.41 -26.50
N CYS A 495 -45.03 -11.36 -25.16
CA CYS A 495 -43.94 -11.08 -24.22
C CYS A 495 -43.41 -9.64 -24.19
N GLU A 496 -44.21 -8.66 -24.64
CA GLU A 496 -43.85 -7.24 -24.58
C GLU A 496 -44.56 -6.48 -23.44
N GLY A 497 -45.54 -7.08 -22.75
CA GLY A 497 -46.15 -6.51 -21.55
C GLY A 497 -45.26 -6.66 -20.32
N SER A 498 -45.83 -7.04 -19.18
CA SER A 498 -45.06 -7.34 -17.97
C SER A 498 -44.30 -8.67 -18.05
N ALA A 499 -44.65 -9.61 -18.95
CA ALA A 499 -43.91 -10.85 -19.20
C ALA A 499 -42.47 -10.60 -19.72
N LYS A 500 -42.18 -9.38 -20.17
CA LYS A 500 -40.81 -8.96 -20.52
C LYS A 500 -39.84 -9.00 -19.34
N SER A 501 -40.32 -9.00 -18.10
CA SER A 501 -39.53 -9.27 -16.89
C SER A 501 -38.74 -10.59 -16.97
N GLN A 502 -39.25 -11.55 -17.72
CA GLN A 502 -38.65 -12.87 -17.91
C GLN A 502 -37.32 -12.86 -18.68
N VAL A 503 -36.99 -11.76 -19.35
CA VAL A 503 -35.67 -11.54 -19.95
C VAL A 503 -34.55 -11.75 -18.93
N VAL A 504 -34.75 -11.34 -17.68
CA VAL A 504 -33.69 -11.45 -16.67
C VAL A 504 -33.37 -12.92 -16.37
N LEU A 505 -34.39 -13.78 -16.24
CA LEU A 505 -34.19 -15.21 -16.03
C LEU A 505 -33.62 -15.89 -17.28
N HIS A 506 -34.11 -15.52 -18.46
CA HIS A 506 -33.56 -15.99 -19.73
C HIS A 506 -32.05 -15.67 -19.82
N ASP A 507 -31.65 -14.46 -19.47
CA ASP A 507 -30.27 -14.01 -19.57
C ASP A 507 -29.38 -14.67 -18.50
N ILE A 508 -29.88 -14.92 -17.28
CA ILE A 508 -29.18 -15.75 -16.28
C ILE A 508 -28.90 -17.16 -16.84
N ALA A 509 -29.89 -17.78 -17.49
CA ALA A 509 -29.75 -19.14 -18.00
C ALA A 509 -28.82 -19.23 -19.23
N THR A 510 -28.92 -18.27 -20.14
CA THR A 510 -28.33 -18.39 -21.50
C THR A 510 -27.10 -17.53 -21.72
N LYS A 511 -27.04 -16.31 -21.15
CA LYS A 511 -25.99 -15.31 -21.46
C LYS A 511 -25.01 -15.07 -20.32
N CYS A 512 -25.46 -15.13 -19.07
CA CYS A 512 -24.67 -14.70 -17.93
C CYS A 512 -23.48 -15.63 -17.63
N THR A 513 -22.28 -15.06 -17.66
CA THR A 513 -21.01 -15.74 -17.39
C THR A 513 -20.50 -15.53 -15.97
N LEU A 514 -21.16 -14.68 -15.18
CA LEU A 514 -20.74 -14.34 -13.82
C LEU A 514 -20.78 -15.56 -12.89
N PRO A 515 -19.92 -15.61 -11.85
CA PRO A 515 -19.85 -16.74 -10.92
C PRO A 515 -21.19 -17.17 -10.32
N PHE A 516 -22.05 -16.21 -9.93
CA PHE A 516 -23.36 -16.53 -9.33
C PHE A 516 -24.35 -17.17 -10.31
N CYS A 517 -24.23 -16.89 -11.62
CA CYS A 517 -25.16 -17.40 -12.62
C CYS A 517 -25.00 -18.89 -12.85
N LYS A 518 -23.76 -19.42 -12.80
CA LYS A 518 -23.43 -20.83 -13.01
C LYS A 518 -24.31 -21.78 -12.15
N PRO A 519 -24.37 -21.65 -10.81
CA PRO A 519 -25.21 -22.50 -9.98
C PRO A 519 -26.72 -22.18 -10.02
N MET A 520 -27.13 -21.10 -10.71
CA MET A 520 -28.53 -20.63 -10.74
C MET A 520 -29.26 -20.95 -12.06
N LYS A 521 -28.55 -21.34 -13.12
CA LYS A 521 -29.13 -21.56 -14.47
C LYS A 521 -30.38 -22.43 -14.46
N LYS A 522 -30.34 -23.59 -13.79
CA LYS A 522 -31.48 -24.51 -13.73
C LYS A 522 -32.70 -23.86 -13.04
N ASN A 523 -32.48 -23.21 -11.90
CA ASN A 523 -33.56 -22.55 -11.17
C ASN A 523 -34.13 -21.36 -11.95
N ALA A 524 -33.32 -20.68 -12.76
CA ALA A 524 -33.80 -19.61 -13.64
C ALA A 524 -34.73 -20.16 -14.74
N ILE A 525 -34.42 -21.32 -15.32
CA ILE A 525 -35.32 -22.00 -16.28
C ILE A 525 -36.61 -22.43 -15.58
N ASP A 526 -36.50 -23.09 -14.41
CA ASP A 526 -37.67 -23.59 -13.67
C ASP A 526 -38.61 -22.43 -13.26
N LEU A 527 -38.04 -21.30 -12.81
CA LEU A 527 -38.81 -20.09 -12.47
C LEU A 527 -39.36 -19.39 -13.72
N TYR A 528 -38.61 -19.33 -14.82
CA TYR A 528 -39.10 -18.78 -16.09
C TYR A 528 -40.37 -19.50 -16.55
N ILE A 529 -40.38 -20.84 -16.49
CA ILE A 529 -41.55 -21.64 -16.84
C ILE A 529 -42.72 -21.28 -15.92
N SER A 530 -42.48 -21.21 -14.61
CA SER A 530 -43.51 -20.89 -13.61
C SER A 530 -44.14 -19.50 -13.86
N ASP A 531 -43.31 -18.49 -14.10
CA ASP A 531 -43.79 -17.13 -14.27
C ASP A 531 -44.47 -16.91 -15.64
N MET A 532 -43.98 -17.57 -16.69
CA MET A 532 -44.67 -17.58 -18.00
C MET A 532 -46.06 -18.22 -17.92
N LYS A 533 -46.25 -19.25 -17.08
CA LYS A 533 -47.59 -19.82 -16.81
C LYS A 533 -48.51 -18.82 -16.10
N TYR A 534 -47.96 -17.93 -15.27
CA TYR A 534 -48.71 -16.87 -14.59
C TYR A 534 -49.06 -15.72 -15.54
N ASN A 535 -48.10 -15.25 -16.34
CA ASN A 535 -48.30 -14.12 -17.25
C ASN A 535 -49.18 -14.46 -18.47
N LEU A 536 -49.11 -15.71 -18.97
CA LEU A 536 -49.83 -16.18 -20.16
C LEU A 536 -50.50 -17.56 -19.90
N PRO A 537 -51.46 -17.65 -18.96
CA PRO A 537 -52.05 -18.92 -18.53
C PRO A 537 -52.87 -19.55 -19.66
N GLY A 538 -52.42 -20.69 -20.17
CA GLY A 538 -53.09 -21.39 -21.27
C GLY A 538 -53.05 -20.64 -22.62
N ASP A 539 -52.43 -19.46 -22.70
CA ASP A 539 -52.38 -18.65 -23.91
C ASP A 539 -51.29 -19.15 -24.87
N SER A 540 -51.68 -19.44 -26.12
CA SER A 540 -50.77 -19.87 -27.19
C SER A 540 -49.74 -18.82 -27.61
N ARG A 541 -49.98 -17.54 -27.28
CA ARG A 541 -49.03 -16.43 -27.53
C ARG A 541 -47.69 -16.64 -26.82
N ARG A 542 -47.63 -17.46 -25.77
CA ARG A 542 -46.36 -17.84 -25.10
C ARG A 542 -45.36 -18.55 -26.03
N ASN A 543 -45.78 -19.00 -27.20
CA ASN A 543 -44.95 -19.64 -28.22
C ASN A 543 -44.85 -18.82 -29.51
N GLN A 544 -45.11 -17.51 -29.43
CA GLN A 544 -45.08 -16.59 -30.56
C GLN A 544 -44.13 -15.42 -30.27
N GLY A 545 -43.80 -14.66 -31.30
CA GLY A 545 -43.01 -13.42 -31.17
C GLY A 545 -41.74 -13.63 -30.36
N GLN A 546 -41.53 -12.75 -29.38
CA GLN A 546 -40.35 -12.76 -28.54
C GLN A 546 -40.32 -13.96 -27.58
N CYS A 547 -41.47 -14.41 -27.09
CA CYS A 547 -41.56 -15.61 -26.24
C CYS A 547 -41.01 -16.86 -26.95
N ALA A 548 -41.29 -17.01 -28.26
CA ALA A 548 -40.80 -18.13 -29.05
C ALA A 548 -39.26 -18.15 -29.14
N VAL A 549 -38.66 -16.96 -29.27
CA VAL A 549 -37.20 -16.80 -29.34
C VAL A 549 -36.56 -17.23 -28.02
N TRP A 550 -37.10 -16.79 -26.89
CA TRP A 550 -36.60 -17.15 -25.56
C TRP A 550 -36.82 -18.63 -25.26
N ASN A 551 -38.01 -19.17 -25.52
CA ASN A 551 -38.29 -20.60 -25.31
C ASN A 551 -37.32 -21.48 -26.10
N LYS A 552 -37.06 -21.13 -27.37
CA LYS A 552 -36.09 -21.84 -28.21
C LYS A 552 -34.67 -21.76 -27.63
N ALA A 553 -34.24 -20.60 -27.16
CA ALA A 553 -32.91 -20.42 -26.55
C ALA A 553 -32.75 -21.22 -25.24
N LEU A 554 -33.84 -21.39 -24.49
CA LEU A 554 -33.89 -22.19 -23.26
C LEU A 554 -34.10 -23.69 -23.51
N GLY A 555 -34.33 -24.11 -24.76
CA GLY A 555 -34.63 -25.50 -25.10
C GLY A 555 -36.02 -25.97 -24.64
N LEU A 556 -36.95 -25.04 -24.47
CA LEU A 556 -38.33 -25.29 -24.01
C LEU A 556 -39.26 -25.59 -25.19
N THR A 557 -40.26 -26.43 -24.93
CA THR A 557 -41.33 -26.78 -25.86
C THR A 557 -42.68 -26.55 -25.20
N ASP A 558 -43.78 -26.69 -25.93
CA ASP A 558 -45.13 -26.61 -25.37
C ASP A 558 -45.32 -27.56 -24.18
N SER A 559 -44.74 -28.76 -24.24
CA SER A 559 -44.77 -29.74 -23.15
C SER A 559 -44.06 -29.29 -21.87
N SER A 560 -43.10 -28.37 -21.98
CA SER A 560 -42.42 -27.79 -20.82
C SER A 560 -43.35 -26.95 -19.94
N PHE A 561 -44.51 -26.54 -20.47
CA PHE A 561 -45.50 -25.73 -19.76
C PHE A 561 -46.75 -26.50 -19.32
N ASN A 562 -46.80 -27.82 -19.55
CA ASN A 562 -47.93 -28.65 -19.13
C ASN A 562 -47.81 -29.16 -17.70
#